data_AF-A0A7K0Q1X9-F1
#
_entry.id   AF-A0A7K0Q1X9-F1
#
_cell.length_a   1.000
_cell.length_b   1.000
_cell.length_c   1.000
_cell.angle_alpha   90.00
_cell.angle_beta   90.00
_cell.angle_gamma   90.00
#
_symmetry.space_group_name_H-M   'P 1'
#
loop_
_entity.id
_entity.type
_entity.pdbx_description
1 polymer ?
#
loop_
_entity_poly.entity_id
_entity_poly.type
_entity_poly.pdbx_seq_one_letter_code
_entity_poly.pdbx_strand_id
1 'polypeptide(L)'
;MHRQHADDRSSQSHRGGHGEDHGGHGGHGGHVAMFRRLFWWNLLLAVPTVAASGMFASILGYPLPDVAGLSWVSPVLGTVIYLWGGRPFLTGAVDEIAARKPGMLLLVALAITVAFASSWASTLGLVPHGLDFWWELALLVVIMLLGHWVEMRSLAQTSSAL
;
A
#
# COMPACT_ATOMS: atom_id res chain seq x y z
N MET A 1 -51.76 -64.85 2.31
CA MET A 1 -51.47 -64.40 0.93
C MET A 1 -51.46 -62.87 0.89
N HIS A 2 -50.28 -62.22 0.88
CA HIS A 2 -49.87 -61.15 -0.07
C HIS A 2 -48.48 -60.59 0.32
N ARG A 3 -47.70 -60.24 -0.72
CA ARG A 3 -46.27 -59.92 -0.73
C ARG A 3 -45.96 -58.44 -0.49
N GLN A 4 -44.73 -58.22 0.01
CA GLN A 4 -43.73 -57.17 -0.26
C GLN A 4 -44.15 -55.85 -0.94
N HIS A 5 -43.62 -54.72 -0.42
CA HIS A 5 -42.58 -53.95 -1.12
C HIS A 5 -41.76 -53.11 -0.12
N ALA A 6 -40.44 -53.21 -0.25
CA ALA A 6 -39.45 -52.32 0.35
C ALA A 6 -39.27 -51.11 -0.58
N ASP A 7 -39.03 -49.93 0.00
CA ASP A 7 -38.35 -48.86 -0.71
C ASP A 7 -37.43 -48.08 0.25
N ASP A 8 -36.21 -47.93 -0.22
CA ASP A 8 -35.07 -47.22 0.36
C ASP A 8 -35.29 -45.69 0.27
N ARG A 9 -34.69 -44.93 1.21
CA ARG A 9 -33.88 -43.70 0.94
C ARG A 9 -33.68 -42.85 2.19
N SER A 10 -32.43 -42.88 2.66
CA SER A 10 -31.63 -41.75 3.14
C SER A 10 -32.34 -40.43 3.48
N SER A 11 -32.42 -40.07 4.77
CA SER A 11 -32.45 -38.67 5.19
C SER A 11 -31.31 -38.41 6.19
N GLN A 12 -30.30 -37.71 5.70
CA GLN A 12 -29.17 -37.21 6.47
C GLN A 12 -29.69 -36.24 7.54
N SER A 13 -29.60 -36.64 8.81
CA SER A 13 -29.79 -35.75 9.94
C SER A 13 -28.58 -34.82 10.08
N HIS A 14 -28.79 -33.55 9.72
CA HIS A 14 -28.14 -32.34 10.24
C HIS A 14 -26.74 -32.51 10.85
N ARG A 15 -25.71 -32.39 10.01
CA ARG A 15 -24.39 -31.93 10.48
C ARG A 15 -24.46 -30.42 10.67
N GLY A 16 -24.03 -29.99 11.86
CA GLY A 16 -24.06 -28.61 12.32
C GLY A 16 -23.45 -27.63 11.32
N GLY A 17 -24.17 -26.54 11.12
CA GLY A 17 -23.63 -25.35 10.48
C GLY A 17 -22.51 -24.79 11.34
N HIS A 18 -21.27 -25.00 10.91
CA HIS A 18 -20.19 -24.08 11.23
C HIS A 18 -20.29 -22.90 10.26
N GLY A 19 -21.22 -22.00 10.55
CA GLY A 19 -21.05 -20.61 10.16
C GLY A 19 -19.95 -20.05 11.05
N GLU A 20 -18.72 -19.96 10.53
CA GLU A 20 -17.70 -19.11 11.10
C GLU A 20 -18.11 -17.65 10.83
N ASP A 21 -19.06 -17.19 11.64
CA ASP A 21 -19.41 -15.79 11.80
C ASP A 21 -18.39 -15.17 12.77
N HIS A 22 -17.18 -14.97 12.27
CA HIS A 22 -16.10 -14.27 12.97
C HIS A 22 -15.50 -13.20 12.06
N GLY A 23 -16.30 -12.17 11.80
CA GLY A 23 -15.88 -10.96 11.10
C GLY A 23 -16.62 -9.74 11.64
N GLY A 24 -16.35 -9.41 12.90
CA GLY A 24 -17.02 -8.34 13.64
C GLY A 24 -17.19 -7.04 12.86
N HIS A 25 -18.39 -6.49 12.98
CA HIS A 25 -18.88 -5.21 12.46
C HIS A 25 -17.89 -4.02 12.64
N GLY A 26 -16.99 -3.81 11.67
CA GLY A 26 -16.14 -2.61 11.53
C GLY A 26 -15.93 -2.15 10.07
N GLY A 27 -16.77 -2.65 9.16
CA GLY A 27 -16.37 -3.04 7.79
C GLY A 27 -16.07 -1.94 6.76
N HIS A 28 -16.29 -0.65 6.99
CA HIS A 28 -15.97 0.39 5.98
C HIS A 28 -15.27 1.63 6.55
N GLY A 29 -15.70 2.14 7.71
CA GLY A 29 -15.10 3.34 8.30
C GLY A 29 -13.64 3.17 8.74
N GLY A 30 -13.25 1.96 9.16
CA GLY A 30 -11.89 1.66 9.63
C GLY A 30 -10.83 1.80 8.54
N HIS A 31 -11.11 1.31 7.32
CA HIS A 31 -10.18 1.40 6.20
C HIS A 31 -9.99 2.84 5.72
N VAL A 32 -11.08 3.61 5.59
CA VAL A 32 -11.00 5.03 5.21
C VAL A 32 -10.19 5.84 6.22
N ALA A 33 -10.43 5.63 7.52
CA ALA A 33 -9.70 6.32 8.58
C ALA A 33 -8.20 5.95 8.58
N MET A 34 -7.87 4.69 8.29
CA MET A 34 -6.49 4.22 8.15
C MET A 34 -5.77 4.92 6.99
N PHE A 35 -6.31 4.87 5.77
CA PHE A 35 -5.69 5.50 4.59
C PHE A 35 -5.56 7.02 4.76
N ARG A 36 -6.57 7.68 5.34
CA ARG A 36 -6.50 9.10 5.67
C ARG A 36 -5.35 9.40 6.64
N ARG A 37 -5.20 8.59 7.69
CA ARG A 37 -4.12 8.77 8.68
C ARG A 37 -2.75 8.55 8.04
N LEU A 38 -2.58 7.47 7.28
CA LEU A 38 -1.34 7.17 6.56
C LEU A 38 -0.99 8.30 5.60
N PHE A 39 -1.96 8.79 4.82
CA PHE A 39 -1.76 9.89 3.88
C PHE A 39 -1.18 11.12 4.56
N TRP A 40 -1.78 11.62 5.65
CA TRP A 40 -1.30 12.85 6.29
C TRP A 40 0.08 12.70 6.93
N TRP A 41 0.36 11.55 7.56
CA TRP A 41 1.70 11.27 8.08
C TRP A 41 2.75 11.19 6.97
N ASN A 42 2.45 10.46 5.91
CA ASN A 42 3.38 10.33 4.79
C ASN A 42 3.53 11.62 3.99
N LEU A 43 2.49 12.45 3.89
CA LEU A 43 2.56 13.77 3.28
C LEU A 43 3.52 14.66 4.08
N LEU A 44 3.40 14.67 5.41
CA LEU A 44 4.30 15.41 6.28
C LEU A 44 5.75 14.96 6.14
N LEU A 45 6.00 13.66 6.00
CA LEU A 45 7.34 13.11 5.77
C LEU A 45 7.85 13.37 4.34
N ALA A 46 6.97 13.36 3.35
CA ALA A 46 7.33 13.54 1.95
C ALA A 46 7.84 14.96 1.67
N VAL A 47 7.26 15.99 2.30
CA VAL A 47 7.69 17.39 2.11
C VAL A 47 9.20 17.57 2.35
N PRO A 48 9.76 17.24 3.54
CA PRO A 48 11.19 17.35 3.77
C PRO A 48 12.02 16.36 2.95
N THR A 49 11.48 15.17 2.62
CA THR A 49 12.16 14.19 1.76
C THR A 49 12.39 14.74 0.35
N VAL A 50 11.36 15.35 -0.23
CA VAL A 50 11.41 15.94 -1.58
C VAL A 50 12.29 17.20 -1.57
N ALA A 51 12.13 18.06 -0.57
CA ALA A 51 12.91 19.28 -0.44
C ALA A 51 14.41 19.04 -0.14
N ALA A 52 14.78 17.88 0.40
CA ALA A 52 16.17 17.52 0.65
C ALA A 52 16.76 16.61 -0.45
N SER A 53 16.03 16.29 -1.52
CA SER A 53 16.54 15.45 -2.61
C SER A 53 17.41 16.25 -3.58
N GLY A 54 18.59 15.71 -3.89
CA GLY A 54 19.56 16.29 -4.82
C GLY A 54 18.98 16.45 -6.22
N MET A 55 18.35 15.39 -6.75
CA MET A 55 17.72 15.43 -8.07
C MET A 55 16.54 16.40 -8.13
N PHE A 56 15.71 16.47 -7.09
CA PHE A 56 14.61 17.44 -7.07
C PHE A 56 15.12 18.89 -7.07
N ALA A 57 16.17 19.17 -6.29
CA ALA A 57 16.79 20.49 -6.26
C ALA A 57 17.48 20.87 -7.57
N SER A 58 18.14 19.92 -8.23
CA SER A 58 18.79 20.16 -9.52
C SER A 58 17.77 20.49 -10.61
N ILE A 59 16.61 19.84 -10.60
CA ILE A 59 15.50 20.11 -11.53
C ILE A 59 14.93 21.52 -11.31
N LEU A 60 14.74 21.93 -10.05
CA LEU A 60 14.22 23.27 -9.72
C LEU A 60 15.28 24.38 -9.74
N GLY A 61 16.57 24.03 -9.85
CA GLY A 61 17.67 24.98 -9.95
C GLY A 61 17.99 25.74 -8.67
N TYR A 62 17.59 25.24 -7.50
CA TYR A 62 18.00 25.82 -6.22
C TYR A 62 19.18 25.05 -5.61
N PRO A 63 20.10 25.73 -4.91
CA PRO A 63 21.21 25.07 -4.24
C PRO A 63 20.73 24.41 -2.95
N LEU A 64 21.06 23.13 -2.74
CA LEU A 64 21.00 22.57 -1.40
C LEU A 64 22.16 23.13 -0.58
N PRO A 65 21.92 23.63 0.63
CA PRO A 65 22.99 24.08 1.49
C PRO A 65 23.88 22.88 1.89
N ASP A 66 25.20 23.08 1.84
CA ASP A 66 26.19 22.06 2.21
C ASP A 66 26.28 21.94 3.74
N VAL A 67 25.21 21.42 4.34
CA VAL A 67 25.12 21.16 5.78
C VAL A 67 25.29 19.67 6.03
N ALA A 68 26.18 19.36 6.97
CA ALA A 68 26.43 17.99 7.38
C ALA A 68 25.12 17.32 7.82
N GLY A 69 24.75 16.23 7.15
CA GLY A 69 23.54 15.46 7.44
C GLY A 69 22.35 15.72 6.51
N LEU A 70 22.34 16.78 5.68
CA LEU A 70 21.22 17.01 4.75
C LEU A 70 21.06 15.88 3.73
N SER A 71 22.19 15.35 3.26
CA SER A 71 22.24 14.19 2.36
C SER A 71 21.61 12.93 2.94
N TRP A 72 21.49 12.83 4.27
CA TRP A 72 20.87 11.70 4.96
C TRP A 72 19.38 11.89 5.23
N VAL A 73 18.84 13.11 5.07
CA VAL A 73 17.40 13.37 5.28
C VAL A 73 16.56 12.53 4.31
N SER A 74 16.85 12.60 3.02
CA SER A 74 16.09 11.90 1.98
C SER A 74 16.15 10.36 2.12
N PRO A 75 17.33 9.73 2.31
CA PRO A 75 17.42 8.29 2.56
C PRO A 75 16.68 7.83 3.81
N VAL A 76 16.81 8.55 4.93
CA VAL A 76 16.20 8.16 6.20
C VAL A 76 14.68 8.29 6.13
N LEU A 77 14.17 9.45 5.72
CA LEU A 77 12.73 9.69 5.64
C LEU A 77 12.09 8.87 4.52
N GLY A 78 12.76 8.74 3.37
CA GLY A 78 12.33 7.87 2.26
C GLY A 78 12.21 6.41 2.69
N THR A 79 13.13 5.92 3.53
CA THR A 79 13.02 4.57 4.10
C THR A 79 11.81 4.41 5.01
N VAL A 80 11.52 5.40 5.86
CA VAL A 80 10.31 5.40 6.69
C VAL A 80 9.04 5.41 5.82
N ILE A 81 9.03 6.24 4.77
CA ILE A 81 7.92 6.30 3.81
C ILE A 81 7.71 4.96 3.12
N TYR A 82 8.78 4.29 2.66
CA TYR A 82 8.71 2.98 2.02
C TYR A 82 8.16 1.91 2.97
N LEU A 83 8.71 1.79 4.17
CA LEU A 83 8.35 0.74 5.11
C LEU A 83 6.96 0.95 5.74
N TRP A 84 6.61 2.19 6.05
CA TRP A 84 5.39 2.50 6.79
C TRP A 84 4.24 2.94 5.88
N GLY A 85 4.49 3.89 4.99
CA GLY A 85 3.50 4.34 4.01
C GLY A 85 3.32 3.37 2.84
N GLY A 86 4.38 2.67 2.43
CA GLY A 86 4.35 1.67 1.37
C GLY A 86 3.74 0.33 1.78
N ARG A 87 3.62 0.07 3.09
CA ARG A 87 3.14 -1.20 3.65
C ARG A 87 1.87 -1.76 2.99
N PRO A 88 0.75 -1.01 2.82
CA PRO A 88 -0.47 -1.57 2.20
C PRO A 88 -0.25 -2.05 0.75
N PHE A 89 0.62 -1.38 -0.01
CA PHE A 89 0.94 -1.77 -1.38
C PHE A 89 1.85 -3.00 -1.40
N LEU A 90 2.86 -3.04 -0.53
CA LEU A 90 3.76 -4.19 -0.41
C LEU A 90 3.01 -5.45 0.03
N THR A 91 2.14 -5.36 1.02
CA THR A 91 1.32 -6.50 1.46
C THR A 91 0.33 -6.92 0.37
N GLY A 92 -0.35 -5.96 -0.25
CA GLY A 92 -1.29 -6.24 -1.34
C GLY A 92 -0.63 -6.90 -2.55
N ALA A 93 0.61 -6.53 -2.88
CA ALA A 93 1.37 -7.16 -3.93
C ALA A 93 1.71 -8.63 -3.64
N VAL A 94 2.04 -8.96 -2.39
CA VAL A 94 2.28 -10.35 -1.97
C VAL A 94 0.99 -11.17 -2.13
N ASP A 95 -0.15 -10.61 -1.74
CA ASP A 95 -1.45 -11.26 -1.90
C ASP A 95 -1.82 -11.47 -3.38
N GLU A 96 -1.59 -10.48 -4.24
CA GLU A 96 -1.80 -10.57 -5.70
C GLU A 96 -0.90 -11.63 -6.36
N ILE A 97 0.37 -11.71 -5.96
CA ILE A 97 1.32 -12.74 -6.42
C ILE A 97 0.83 -14.12 -5.99
N ALA A 98 0.45 -14.28 -4.72
CA ALA A 98 -0.05 -15.54 -4.18
C ALA A 98 -1.32 -16.00 -4.91
N ALA A 99 -2.22 -15.06 -5.21
CA ALA A 99 -3.44 -15.30 -5.97
C ALA A 99 -3.21 -15.48 -7.48
N ARG A 100 -1.99 -15.27 -7.99
CA ARG A 100 -1.62 -15.27 -9.42
C ARG A 100 -2.48 -14.33 -10.28
N LYS A 101 -2.86 -13.19 -9.69
CA LYS A 101 -3.68 -12.17 -10.34
C LYS A 101 -2.95 -10.83 -10.22
N PRO A 102 -2.03 -10.52 -11.15
CA PRO A 102 -1.29 -9.26 -11.10
C PRO A 102 -2.25 -8.09 -11.26
N GLY A 103 -2.25 -7.20 -10.29
CA GLY A 103 -3.11 -6.02 -10.24
C GLY A 103 -2.32 -4.75 -10.01
N MET A 104 -3.03 -3.71 -9.57
CA MET A 104 -2.46 -2.38 -9.36
C MET A 104 -1.49 -2.36 -8.17
N LEU A 105 -1.75 -3.14 -7.12
CA LEU A 105 -0.93 -3.13 -5.90
C LEU A 105 0.47 -3.68 -6.20
N LEU A 106 0.56 -4.73 -7.01
CA LEU A 106 1.83 -5.27 -7.47
C LEU A 106 2.64 -4.25 -8.28
N LEU A 107 2.01 -3.52 -9.20
CA LEU A 107 2.70 -2.53 -10.02
C LEU A 107 3.24 -1.37 -9.16
N VAL A 108 2.43 -0.89 -8.21
CA VAL A 108 2.85 0.15 -7.26
C VAL A 108 3.98 -0.36 -6.37
N ALA A 109 3.85 -1.56 -5.80
CA ALA A 109 4.87 -2.19 -4.96
C ALA A 109 6.20 -2.37 -5.71
N LEU A 110 6.14 -2.78 -6.99
CA LEU A 110 7.31 -2.89 -7.84
C LEU A 110 7.96 -1.52 -8.04
N ALA A 111 7.18 -0.50 -8.40
CA ALA A 111 7.69 0.85 -8.61
C ALA A 111 8.39 1.41 -7.36
N ILE A 112 7.75 1.34 -6.17
CA ILE A 112 8.37 1.82 -4.93
C ILE A 112 9.60 0.99 -4.55
N THR A 113 9.62 -0.31 -4.83
CA THR A 113 10.75 -1.18 -4.47
C THR A 113 11.95 -0.95 -5.39
N VAL A 114 11.71 -0.77 -6.70
CA VAL A 114 12.76 -0.42 -7.66
C VAL A 114 13.35 0.94 -7.29
N ALA A 115 12.50 1.95 -7.06
CA ALA A 115 12.95 3.28 -6.63
C ALA A 115 13.73 3.22 -5.31
N PHE A 116 13.27 2.44 -4.33
CA PHE A 116 13.95 2.28 -3.04
C PHE A 116 15.34 1.66 -3.19
N ALA A 117 15.44 0.55 -3.93
CA ALA A 117 16.68 -0.18 -4.11
C ALA A 117 17.72 0.63 -4.91
N SER A 118 17.29 1.29 -6.00
CA SER A 118 18.19 2.15 -6.78
C SER A 118 18.65 3.37 -5.99
N SER A 119 17.75 4.00 -5.22
CA SER A 119 18.09 5.16 -4.39
C SER A 119 19.09 4.80 -3.30
N TRP A 120 18.94 3.64 -2.65
CA TRP A 120 19.95 3.13 -1.71
C TRP A 120 21.27 2.82 -2.39
N ALA A 121 21.25 2.18 -3.55
CA ALA A 121 22.46 1.87 -4.31
C ALA A 121 23.22 3.15 -4.71
N SER A 122 22.51 4.19 -5.13
CA SER A 122 23.05 5.54 -5.39
C SER A 122 23.62 6.17 -4.12
N THR A 123 22.86 6.16 -3.02
CA THR A 123 23.27 6.74 -1.72
C THR A 123 24.53 6.09 -1.15
N LEU A 124 24.69 4.77 -1.34
CA LEU A 124 25.87 4.02 -0.91
C LEU A 124 27.06 4.11 -1.88
N GLY A 125 26.91 4.82 -3.00
CA GLY A 125 27.95 4.96 -4.03
C GLY A 125 28.18 3.70 -4.87
N LEU A 126 27.23 2.76 -4.88
CA LEU A 126 27.30 1.54 -5.70
C LEU A 126 26.92 1.80 -7.17
N VAL A 127 26.20 2.89 -7.42
CA VAL A 127 25.59 3.28 -8.70
C VAL A 127 25.74 4.80 -8.86
N PRO A 128 25.71 5.37 -10.09
CA PRO A 128 25.79 6.82 -10.28
C PRO A 128 24.76 7.59 -9.46
N HIS A 129 25.16 8.77 -8.97
CA HIS A 129 24.36 9.60 -8.07
C HIS A 129 23.04 10.07 -8.69
N GLY A 130 22.97 10.16 -10.02
CA GLY A 130 21.76 10.53 -10.76
C GLY A 130 20.65 9.48 -10.78
N LEU A 131 20.80 8.39 -10.03
CA LEU A 131 19.77 7.36 -9.82
C LEU A 131 19.20 7.42 -8.39
N ASP A 132 19.18 8.59 -7.76
CA ASP A 132 18.46 8.84 -6.50
C ASP A 132 16.99 9.18 -6.76
N PHE A 133 16.10 8.23 -6.49
CA PHE A 133 14.67 8.37 -6.71
C PHE A 133 13.89 8.60 -5.39
N TRP A 134 14.53 9.25 -4.41
CA TRP A 134 13.95 9.44 -3.09
C TRP A 134 12.67 10.29 -3.13
N TRP A 135 12.65 11.32 -3.98
CA TRP A 135 11.51 12.21 -4.13
C TRP A 135 10.38 11.54 -4.90
N GLU A 136 10.67 10.77 -5.96
CA GLU A 136 9.67 9.99 -6.70
C GLU A 136 9.06 8.92 -5.80
N LEU A 137 9.85 8.20 -5.02
CA LEU A 137 9.36 7.23 -4.04
C LEU A 137 8.38 7.89 -3.06
N ALA A 138 8.76 9.05 -2.51
CA ALA A 138 7.94 9.77 -1.55
C ALA A 138 6.61 10.21 -2.16
N LEU A 139 6.66 10.85 -3.34
CA LEU A 139 5.46 11.30 -4.03
C LEU A 139 4.59 10.13 -4.47
N LEU A 140 5.17 9.07 -5.03
CA LEU A 140 4.44 7.90 -5.50
C LEU A 140 3.66 7.23 -4.37
N VAL A 141 4.26 7.06 -3.19
CA VAL A 141 3.53 6.55 -2.02
C VAL A 141 2.41 7.51 -1.61
N VAL A 142 2.67 8.82 -1.52
CA VAL A 142 1.67 9.81 -1.09
C VAL A 142 0.47 9.88 -2.05
N ILE A 143 0.72 9.94 -3.36
CA ILE A 143 -0.36 10.01 -4.36
C ILE A 143 -1.17 8.71 -4.40
N MET A 144 -0.52 7.55 -4.22
CA MET A 144 -1.22 6.27 -4.20
C MET A 144 -2.08 6.14 -2.94
N LEU A 145 -1.59 6.58 -1.77
CA LEU A 145 -2.38 6.65 -0.54
C LEU A 145 -3.57 7.61 -0.69
N LEU A 146 -3.36 8.76 -1.34
CA LEU A 146 -4.42 9.73 -1.64
C LEU A 146 -5.48 9.12 -2.56
N GLY A 147 -5.07 8.44 -3.63
CA GLY A 147 -5.97 7.79 -4.57
C GLY A 147 -6.89 6.78 -3.88
N HIS A 148 -6.32 5.89 -3.08
CA HIS A 148 -7.09 4.91 -2.30
C HIS A 148 -8.00 5.57 -1.27
N TRP A 149 -7.56 6.67 -0.64
CA TRP A 149 -8.41 7.42 0.27
C TRP A 149 -9.61 8.06 -0.44
N VAL A 150 -9.41 8.66 -1.62
CA VAL A 150 -10.46 9.29 -2.42
C VAL A 150 -11.44 8.26 -2.98
N GLU A 151 -10.93 7.13 -3.50
CA GLU A 151 -11.74 6.02 -4.00
C GLU A 151 -12.68 5.48 -2.92
N MET A 152 -12.17 5.26 -1.70
CA MET A 152 -13.02 4.77 -0.61
C MET A 152 -14.01 5.82 -0.12
N ARG A 153 -13.66 7.11 -0.20
CA ARG A 153 -14.58 8.21 0.17
C ARG A 153 -15.74 8.33 -0.81
N SER A 154 -15.53 8.10 -2.11
CA SER A 154 -16.60 8.20 -3.11
C SER A 154 -17.63 7.06 -2.97
N LEU A 155 -17.18 5.84 -2.65
CA LEU A 155 -18.05 4.69 -2.40
C LEU A 155 -18.92 4.87 -1.15
N ALA A 156 -18.40 5.51 -0.10
CA ALA A 156 -19.16 5.79 1.11
C ALA A 156 -20.31 6.81 0.89
N GLN A 157 -20.24 7.66 -0.15
CA GLN A 157 -21.29 8.65 -0.43
C GLN A 157 -22.47 8.09 -1.22
N THR A 158 -22.31 7.00 -1.96
CA THR A 158 -23.41 6.41 -2.75
C THR A 158 -24.24 5.40 -1.96
N SER A 159 -23.65 4.70 -0.97
CA SER A 159 -24.38 3.73 -0.13
C SER A 159 -25.26 4.37 0.95
N SER A 160 -25.23 5.70 1.12
CA SER A 160 -26.11 6.43 2.04
C SER A 160 -27.38 6.98 1.37
N ALA A 161 -27.55 6.71 0.06
CA ALA A 161 -28.68 7.19 -0.74
C ALA A 161 -29.67 6.08 -1.16
N LEU A 162 -29.46 4.84 -0.68
CA LEU A 162 -30.36 3.69 -0.81
C LEU A 162 -30.73 3.20 0.58
#